data_AF-A0A6G9Y0X2-F1
#
_entry.id   AF-A0A6G9Y0X2-F1
#
_cell.length_a   1.000
_cell.length_b   1.000
_cell.length_c   1.000
_cell.angle_alpha   90.00
_cell.angle_beta   90.00
_cell.angle_gamma   90.00
#
_symmetry.space_group_name_H-M   'P 1'
#
loop_
_entity.id
_entity.type
_entity.pdbx_description
1 polymer ?
#
loop_
_entity_poly.entity_id
_entity_poly.type
_entity_poly.pdbx_seq_one_letter_code
_entity_poly.pdbx_strand_id
1 'polypeptide(L)'
;MHAMHDEDSEPRTMAWFNNLDLEDRVTLLAEPDAPLPPSLVVKIARGSGPVVTSAYWVANPRDESEWHLAPSVAVELARRRDHLRNWWNKLSAENQVPFVQRRNDRLPDAYRLLVMDGFGVLSTPNEKDSVEFTPIARVFLEWKARELTD
;
A
#
# COMPACT_ATOMS: atom_id res chain seq x y z
N MET A 1 7.50 -31.31 16.05
CA MET A 1 7.64 -31.28 14.57
C MET A 1 6.54 -30.37 14.04
N HIS A 2 6.84 -29.07 13.94
CA HIS A 2 6.91 -28.31 12.67
C HIS A 2 5.61 -28.34 11.88
N ALA A 3 4.68 -27.46 12.25
CA ALA A 3 3.68 -26.95 11.32
C ALA A 3 4.30 -25.71 10.63
N MET A 4 4.19 -25.73 9.30
CA MET A 4 4.82 -24.84 8.34
C MET A 4 4.54 -23.35 8.62
N HIS A 5 5.56 -22.53 8.40
CA HIS A 5 5.43 -21.10 8.17
C HIS A 5 4.63 -20.89 6.88
N ASP A 6 3.36 -20.50 7.01
CA ASP A 6 2.56 -19.86 5.95
C ASP A 6 2.58 -18.34 6.17
N GLU A 7 3.77 -17.74 6.30
CA GLU A 7 3.93 -16.29 6.54
C GLU A 7 4.34 -15.47 5.30
N ASP A 8 4.46 -16.08 4.12
CA ASP A 8 5.09 -15.43 2.96
C ASP A 8 4.21 -15.34 1.71
N SER A 9 2.93 -15.06 1.88
CA SER A 9 2.08 -14.63 0.77
C SER A 9 1.21 -13.51 1.27
N GLU A 10 1.30 -12.33 0.66
CA GLU A 10 0.28 -11.30 0.86
C GLU A 10 -1.08 -12.00 0.81
N PRO A 11 -1.92 -11.89 1.87
CA PRO A 11 -3.17 -12.61 1.89
C PRO A 11 -3.92 -12.28 0.60
N ARG A 12 -4.56 -13.28 -0.02
CA ARG A 12 -5.35 -13.16 -1.26
C ARG A 12 -6.36 -11.98 -1.23
N THR A 13 -6.57 -11.39 -0.08
CA THR A 13 -7.37 -10.20 0.23
C THR A 13 -6.92 -8.91 -0.47
N MET A 14 -5.70 -8.79 -1.03
CA MET A 14 -5.23 -7.58 -1.73
C MET A 14 -4.95 -7.75 -3.23
N ALA A 15 -5.27 -8.89 -3.84
CA ALA A 15 -5.03 -9.09 -5.28
C ALA A 15 -5.73 -8.03 -6.16
N TRP A 16 -6.92 -7.58 -5.76
CA TRP A 16 -7.66 -6.51 -6.45
C TRP A 16 -6.88 -5.18 -6.47
N PHE A 17 -6.19 -4.85 -5.38
CA PHE A 17 -5.43 -3.60 -5.24
C PHE A 17 -4.25 -3.60 -6.21
N ASN A 18 -3.56 -4.73 -6.34
CA ASN A 18 -2.43 -4.88 -7.26
C ASN A 18 -2.82 -4.81 -8.75
N ASN A 19 -4.09 -5.01 -9.09
CA ASN A 19 -4.61 -4.90 -10.45
C ASN A 19 -4.99 -3.45 -10.85
N LEU A 20 -5.01 -2.53 -9.89
CA LEU A 20 -5.26 -1.12 -10.17
C LEU A 20 -4.01 -0.47 -10.78
N ASP A 21 -4.22 0.62 -11.51
CA ASP A 21 -3.10 1.43 -11.98
C ASP A 21 -2.35 2.07 -10.80
N LEU A 22 -1.15 2.59 -11.05
CA LEU A 22 -0.32 3.15 -9.99
C LEU A 22 -0.98 4.38 -9.33
N GLU A 23 -1.70 5.18 -10.10
CA GLU A 23 -2.34 6.40 -9.61
C GLU A 23 -3.48 6.07 -8.64
N ASP A 24 -4.37 5.15 -9.01
CA ASP A 24 -5.44 4.65 -8.16
C ASP A 24 -4.88 4.03 -6.87
N ARG A 25 -3.80 3.24 -6.98
CA ARG A 25 -3.16 2.63 -5.79
C ARG A 25 -2.59 3.69 -4.85
N VAL A 26 -1.96 4.73 -5.39
CA VAL A 26 -1.44 5.85 -4.59
C VAL A 26 -2.59 6.60 -3.91
N THR A 27 -3.66 6.91 -4.64
CA THR A 27 -4.85 7.58 -4.10
C THR A 27 -5.47 6.79 -2.96
N LEU A 28 -5.72 5.49 -3.16
CA LEU A 28 -6.28 4.61 -2.13
C LEU A 28 -5.35 4.43 -0.93
N LEU A 29 -4.04 4.38 -1.15
CA LEU A 29 -3.08 4.23 -0.06
C LEU A 29 -2.96 5.53 0.74
N ALA A 30 -3.00 6.70 0.10
CA ALA A 30 -2.92 7.99 0.78
C ALA A 30 -4.16 8.23 1.65
N GLU A 31 -5.36 7.97 1.11
CA GLU A 31 -6.64 8.24 1.75
C GLU A 31 -7.59 7.02 1.74
N PRO A 32 -7.32 5.97 2.54
CA PRO A 32 -8.09 4.72 2.52
C PRO A 32 -9.57 4.85 2.92
N ASP A 33 -9.90 5.87 3.70
CA ASP A 33 -11.25 6.11 4.24
C ASP A 33 -12.06 7.12 3.39
N ALA A 34 -11.43 7.75 2.39
CA ALA A 34 -12.08 8.77 1.57
C ALA A 34 -13.17 8.17 0.67
N PRO A 35 -14.19 8.96 0.30
CA PRO A 35 -15.13 8.60 -0.76
C PRO A 35 -14.40 8.25 -2.05
N LEU A 36 -14.81 7.16 -2.68
CA LEU A 36 -14.25 6.68 -3.93
C LEU A 36 -14.87 7.42 -5.12
N PRO A 37 -14.06 7.92 -6.08
CA PRO A 37 -14.62 8.44 -7.32
C PRO A 37 -15.33 7.32 -8.09
N PRO A 38 -16.45 7.61 -8.79
CA PRO A 38 -17.23 6.59 -9.49
C PRO A 38 -16.42 5.71 -10.46
N SER A 39 -15.41 6.30 -11.12
CA SER A 39 -14.50 5.58 -12.01
C SER A 39 -13.71 4.48 -11.28
N LEU A 40 -13.24 4.77 -10.07
CA LEU A 40 -12.47 3.85 -9.24
C LEU A 40 -13.37 2.74 -8.66
N VAL A 41 -14.60 3.07 -8.27
CA VAL A 41 -15.61 2.07 -7.86
C VAL A 41 -15.81 1.03 -8.96
N VAL A 42 -15.97 1.46 -10.22
CA VAL A 42 -16.13 0.54 -11.36
C VAL A 42 -14.91 -0.35 -11.54
N LYS A 43 -13.69 0.20 -11.43
CA LYS A 43 -12.44 -0.58 -11.55
C LYS A 43 -12.33 -1.62 -10.44
N ILE A 44 -12.56 -1.23 -9.19
CA ILE A 44 -12.48 -2.12 -8.03
C ILE A 44 -13.55 -3.20 -8.10
N ALA A 45 -14.80 -2.84 -8.39
CA ALA A 45 -15.91 -3.79 -8.49
C ALA A 45 -15.67 -4.83 -9.61
N ARG A 46 -15.15 -4.42 -10.77
CA ARG A 46 -14.76 -5.34 -11.85
C ARG A 46 -13.65 -6.31 -11.43
N GLY A 47 -12.71 -5.85 -10.61
CA GLY A 47 -11.66 -6.68 -10.01
C GLY A 47 -12.15 -7.57 -8.87
N SER A 48 -13.46 -7.64 -8.61
CA SER A 48 -14.04 -8.30 -7.42
C SER A 48 -13.46 -7.77 -6.11
N GLY A 49 -13.09 -6.49 -6.10
CA GLY A 49 -12.59 -5.80 -4.92
C GLY A 49 -13.73 -5.35 -3.99
N PRO A 50 -13.41 -5.07 -2.71
CA PRO A 50 -14.40 -4.86 -1.66
C PRO A 50 -14.80 -3.38 -1.54
N VAL A 51 -15.89 -2.98 -2.21
CA VAL A 51 -16.51 -1.65 -2.09
C VAL A 51 -17.88 -1.73 -1.40
N VAL A 52 -18.24 -0.70 -0.65
CA VAL A 52 -19.54 -0.57 0.03
C VAL A 52 -20.08 0.84 -0.16
N THR A 53 -21.39 1.03 -0.06
CA THR A 53 -21.99 2.37 0.01
C THR A 53 -22.15 2.79 1.46
N SER A 54 -22.23 4.09 1.71
CA SER A 54 -22.53 4.69 3.02
C SER A 54 -23.93 4.38 3.58
N ALA A 55 -24.71 3.48 2.96
CA ALA A 55 -26.09 3.20 3.32
C ALA A 55 -26.24 2.40 4.63
N TYR A 56 -26.01 3.05 5.78
CA TYR A 56 -26.85 3.01 6.99
C TYR A 56 -26.41 4.08 8.02
N TRP A 57 -26.68 5.37 7.76
CA TRP A 57 -26.71 6.39 8.81
C TRP A 57 -28.04 7.15 8.74
N VAL A 58 -28.95 6.83 9.66
CA VAL A 58 -30.28 7.44 9.80
C VAL A 58 -30.12 8.88 10.34
N ALA A 59 -29.65 9.82 9.50
CA ALA A 59 -29.71 11.26 9.82
C ALA A 59 -29.44 12.23 8.65
N ASN A 60 -28.87 11.83 7.51
CA ASN A 60 -28.44 12.82 6.49
C ASN A 60 -29.06 12.57 5.10
N PRO A 61 -30.15 13.27 4.73
CA PRO A 61 -30.86 13.07 3.45
C PRO A 61 -30.18 13.75 2.23
N ARG A 62 -28.88 14.08 2.31
CA ARG A 62 -28.14 14.75 1.23
C ARG A 62 -27.01 13.92 0.60
N ASP A 63 -26.67 12.76 1.15
CA ASP A 63 -25.60 11.94 0.58
C ASP A 63 -26.19 10.99 -0.48
N GLU A 64 -26.03 11.41 -1.73
CA GLU A 64 -26.15 10.53 -2.89
C GLU A 64 -25.08 9.42 -2.79
N SER A 65 -25.34 8.37 -2.01
CA SER A 65 -24.62 7.10 -1.96
C SER A 65 -23.09 7.19 -2.21
N GLU A 66 -22.36 7.85 -1.31
CA GLU A 66 -20.89 7.84 -1.39
C GLU A 66 -20.38 6.39 -1.24
N TRP A 67 -19.61 5.94 -2.24
CA TRP A 67 -18.97 4.63 -2.19
C TRP A 67 -17.66 4.74 -1.45
N HIS A 68 -17.38 3.77 -0.58
CA HIS A 68 -16.13 3.65 0.13
C HIS A 68 -15.55 2.25 -0.08
N LEU A 69 -14.28 2.08 0.28
CA LEU A 69 -13.76 0.74 0.52
C LEU A 69 -14.53 0.10 1.68
N ALA A 70 -14.67 -1.22 1.66
CA ALA A 70 -15.20 -1.93 2.81
C ALA A 70 -14.36 -1.58 4.06
N PRO A 71 -14.97 -1.38 5.25
CA PRO A 71 -14.25 -0.88 6.42
C PRO A 71 -13.02 -1.72 6.81
N SER A 72 -13.13 -3.06 6.71
CA SER A 72 -12.00 -3.95 7.00
C SER A 72 -10.80 -3.73 6.07
N VAL A 73 -11.05 -3.32 4.83
CA VAL A 73 -10.03 -3.10 3.82
C VAL A 73 -9.42 -1.71 3.93
N ALA A 74 -10.25 -0.69 4.21
CA ALA A 74 -9.78 0.65 4.54
C ALA A 74 -8.85 0.61 5.76
N VAL A 75 -9.25 -0.08 6.84
CA VAL A 75 -8.45 -0.28 8.05
C VAL A 75 -7.13 -1.00 7.76
N GLU A 76 -7.15 -2.05 6.95
CA GLU A 76 -5.93 -2.78 6.61
C GLU A 76 -4.97 -1.91 5.76
N LEU A 77 -5.48 -1.17 4.75
CA LEU A 77 -4.66 -0.23 3.98
C LEU A 77 -4.09 0.89 4.85
N ALA A 78 -4.91 1.46 5.75
CA ALA A 78 -4.47 2.47 6.71
C ALA A 78 -3.37 1.93 7.64
N ARG A 79 -3.53 0.71 8.15
CA ARG A 79 -2.52 0.03 8.98
C ARG A 79 -1.21 -0.15 8.23
N ARG A 80 -1.24 -0.61 6.97
CA ARG A 80 -0.04 -0.77 6.14
C ARG A 80 0.61 0.57 5.82
N ARG A 81 -0.17 1.58 5.44
CA ARG A 81 0.29 2.96 5.23
C ARG A 81 1.01 3.49 6.47
N ASP A 82 0.40 3.32 7.64
CA ASP A 82 0.93 3.84 8.90
C ASP A 82 2.21 3.12 9.30
N HIS A 83 2.29 1.82 9.05
CA HIS A 83 3.53 1.07 9.24
C HIS A 83 4.66 1.60 8.34
N LEU A 84 4.40 1.75 7.04
CA LEU A 84 5.38 2.28 6.08
C LEU A 84 5.78 3.72 6.39
N ARG A 85 4.84 4.54 6.86
CA ARG A 85 5.10 5.90 7.33
C ARG A 85 5.98 5.92 8.58
N ASN A 86 5.74 5.03 9.53
CA ASN A 86 6.58 4.90 10.72
C ASN A 86 8.00 4.46 10.36
N TRP A 87 8.15 3.54 9.42
CA TRP A 87 9.46 3.17 8.87
C TRP A 87 10.13 4.36 8.19
N TRP A 88 9.45 5.03 7.27
CA TRP A 88 9.95 6.20 6.52
C TRP A 88 10.45 7.31 7.45
N ASN A 89 9.71 7.60 8.52
CA ASN A 89 10.04 8.64 9.48
C ASN A 89 11.27 8.31 10.34
N LYS A 90 11.69 7.04 10.41
CA LYS A 90 12.94 6.65 11.09
C LYS A 90 14.17 6.81 10.20
N LEU A 91 13.98 6.91 8.88
CA LEU A 91 15.08 7.11 7.94
C LEU A 91 15.59 8.54 8.03
N SER A 92 16.91 8.71 7.93
CA SER A 92 17.49 10.03 7.68
C SER A 92 17.09 10.55 6.29
N ALA A 93 17.06 11.87 6.12
CA ALA A 93 16.77 12.50 4.83
C ALA A 93 17.72 12.01 3.71
N GLU A 94 18.98 11.76 4.06
CA GLU A 94 20.00 11.20 3.15
C GLU A 94 19.64 9.79 2.64
N ASN A 95 18.90 9.01 3.43
CA ASN A 95 18.46 7.66 3.05
C ASN A 95 17.10 7.66 2.34
N GLN A 96 16.24 8.64 2.62
CA GLN A 96 14.92 8.78 1.97
C GLN A 96 15.04 8.99 0.45
N VAL A 97 15.96 9.86 0.01
CA VAL A 97 16.14 10.18 -1.41
C VAL A 97 16.52 8.93 -2.25
N PRO A 98 17.53 8.12 -1.88
CA PRO A 98 17.84 6.88 -2.59
C PRO A 98 16.66 5.91 -2.73
N PHE A 99 15.83 5.77 -1.69
CA PHE A 99 14.68 4.87 -1.75
C PHE A 99 13.61 5.34 -2.72
N VAL A 100 13.33 6.64 -2.76
CA VAL A 100 12.41 7.23 -3.74
C VAL A 100 12.95 7.12 -5.16
N GLN A 101 14.23 7.40 -5.36
CA GLN A 101 14.87 7.30 -6.68
C GLN A 101 14.88 5.88 -7.22
N ARG A 102 15.07 4.89 -6.35
CA ARG A 102 15.15 3.45 -6.69
C ARG A 102 13.87 2.68 -6.40
N ARG A 103 12.72 3.36 -6.25
CA ARG A 103 11.46 2.72 -5.85
C ARG A 103 10.98 1.61 -6.78
N ASN A 104 11.37 1.65 -8.05
CA ASN A 104 11.06 0.62 -9.04
C ASN A 104 12.24 -0.33 -9.32
N ASP A 105 13.39 -0.09 -8.69
CA ASP A 105 14.61 -0.85 -8.89
C ASP A 105 14.89 -1.77 -7.72
N ARG A 106 15.86 -2.67 -7.92
CA ARG A 106 16.48 -3.40 -6.82
C ARG A 106 17.41 -2.48 -6.03
N LEU A 107 17.38 -2.61 -4.71
CA LEU A 107 18.29 -1.91 -3.83
C LEU A 107 19.58 -2.70 -3.62
N PRO A 108 20.74 -2.03 -3.52
CA PRO A 108 21.97 -2.65 -3.06
C PRO A 108 21.81 -3.26 -1.65
N ASP A 109 22.53 -4.35 -1.36
CA ASP A 109 22.51 -5.02 -0.04
C ASP A 109 22.89 -4.09 1.13
N ALA A 110 23.65 -3.02 0.88
CA ALA A 110 23.95 -1.99 1.88
C ALA A 110 22.69 -1.36 2.51
N TYR A 111 21.56 -1.35 1.81
CA TYR A 111 20.28 -0.84 2.30
C TYR A 111 19.46 -1.90 3.06
N ARG A 112 19.90 -3.15 3.10
CA ARG A 112 19.15 -4.27 3.70
C ARG A 112 18.79 -4.03 5.15
N LEU A 113 19.73 -3.56 5.97
CA LEU A 113 19.47 -3.31 7.40
C LEU A 113 18.45 -2.18 7.61
N LEU A 114 18.45 -1.17 6.73
CA LEU A 114 17.46 -0.07 6.78
C LEU A 114 16.07 -0.52 6.38
N VAL A 115 15.99 -1.64 5.68
CA VAL A 115 14.78 -2.16 5.06
C VAL A 115 14.16 -3.31 5.87
N MET A 116 14.97 -4.13 6.55
CA MET A 116 14.50 -5.22 7.41
C MET A 116 13.65 -4.75 8.58
N ASP A 117 13.81 -3.50 9.02
CA ASP A 117 12.99 -2.87 10.07
C ASP A 117 11.63 -2.38 9.57
N GLY A 118 11.41 -2.35 8.25
CA GLY A 118 10.14 -1.97 7.62
C GLY A 118 9.38 -3.21 7.15
N PHE A 119 8.19 -3.45 7.71
CA PHE A 119 7.28 -4.44 7.14
C PHE A 119 6.96 -4.03 5.69
N GLY A 120 7.33 -4.85 4.71
CA GLY A 120 7.07 -4.54 3.30
C GLY A 120 8.25 -4.74 2.36
N VAL A 121 9.31 -5.41 2.77
CA VAL A 121 10.38 -5.81 1.86
C VAL A 121 10.68 -7.29 2.03
N LEU A 122 10.38 -8.03 0.98
CA LEU A 122 10.80 -9.41 0.84
C LEU A 122 12.25 -9.39 0.34
N SER A 123 13.19 -9.81 1.18
CA SER A 123 14.48 -10.27 0.67
C SER A 123 14.23 -11.60 -0.02
N THR A 124 14.05 -11.60 -1.35
CA THR A 124 13.95 -12.86 -2.09
C THR A 124 15.25 -13.65 -1.90
N PRO A 125 15.22 -14.91 -1.44
CA PRO A 125 16.43 -15.66 -1.08
C PRO A 125 17.36 -16.00 -2.26
N ASN A 126 16.97 -15.70 -3.50
CA ASN A 126 17.65 -16.18 -4.70
C ASN A 126 18.77 -15.28 -5.26
N GLU A 127 18.98 -14.08 -4.74
CA GLU A 127 20.16 -13.27 -5.06
C GLU A 127 20.70 -12.68 -3.76
N LYS A 128 21.85 -13.17 -3.30
CA LYS A 128 22.43 -12.82 -2.00
C LYS A 128 22.74 -11.32 -1.81
N ASP A 129 22.62 -10.51 -2.86
CA ASP A 129 23.19 -9.17 -2.94
C ASP A 129 22.17 -8.06 -3.26
N SER A 130 20.86 -8.35 -3.28
CA SER A 130 19.85 -7.32 -3.54
C SER A 130 18.55 -7.47 -2.77
N VAL A 131 17.87 -6.34 -2.59
CA VAL A 131 16.64 -6.22 -1.80
C VAL A 131 15.53 -5.63 -2.68
N GLU A 132 14.34 -6.24 -2.64
CA GLU A 132 13.20 -5.84 -3.48
C GLU A 132 12.01 -5.36 -2.62
N PHE A 133 11.47 -4.19 -2.97
CA PHE A 133 10.26 -3.68 -2.34
C PHE A 133 9.04 -4.54 -2.68
N THR A 134 8.19 -4.80 -1.69
CA THR A 134 6.84 -5.33 -1.97
C THR A 134 6.05 -4.36 -2.84
N PRO A 135 5.02 -4.83 -3.56
CA PRO A 135 4.17 -3.96 -4.38
C PRO A 135 3.63 -2.75 -3.61
N ILE A 136 3.18 -2.93 -2.37
CA ILE A 136 2.64 -1.82 -1.56
C ILE A 136 3.72 -0.83 -1.11
N ALA A 137 4.93 -1.31 -0.80
CA ALA A 137 6.06 -0.42 -0.48
C ALA A 137 6.45 0.45 -1.70
N ARG A 138 6.40 -0.11 -2.92
CA ARG A 138 6.62 0.68 -4.15
C ARG A 138 5.58 1.79 -4.32
N VAL A 139 4.30 1.48 -4.09
CA VAL A 139 3.21 2.48 -4.13
C VAL A 139 3.44 3.56 -3.07
N PHE A 140 3.83 3.19 -1.86
CA PHE A 140 4.15 4.15 -0.81
C PHE A 140 5.31 5.06 -1.18
N LEU A 141 6.39 4.51 -1.76
CA LEU A 141 7.54 5.31 -2.19
C LEU A 141 7.20 6.23 -3.37
N GLU A 142 6.31 5.81 -4.26
CA GLU A 142 5.77 6.69 -5.30
C GLU A 142 4.96 7.83 -4.69
N TRP A 143 4.13 7.57 -3.67
CA TRP A 143 3.44 8.62 -2.93
C TRP A 143 4.43 9.61 -2.28
N LYS A 144 5.49 9.11 -1.62
CA LYS A 144 6.54 9.97 -1.05
C LYS A 144 7.36 10.73 -2.10
N ALA A 145 7.55 10.17 -3.28
CA ALA A 145 8.20 10.87 -4.39
C ALA A 145 7.43 12.14 -4.79
N ARG A 146 6.10 12.07 -4.79
CA ARG A 146 5.21 13.20 -5.12
C ARG A 146 5.26 14.28 -4.05
N GLU A 147 5.17 13.90 -2.77
CA GLU A 147 5.29 14.83 -1.63
C GLU A 147 6.63 15.58 -1.59
N LEU A 148 7.70 15.02 -2.17
CA LEU A 148 9.02 15.67 -2.24
C LEU A 148 9.20 16.57 -3.47
N THR A 149 8.28 16.50 -4.44
CA THR A 149 8.32 17.29 -5.68
C THR A 149 7.42 18.53 -5.60
N ASP A 150 6.40 18.50 -4.74
CA ASP A 150 5.51 19.61 -4.40
C ASP A 150 6.09 20.54 -3.32
#